data_AF-A0A060YYC3-F1
#
_entry.id   AF-A0A060YYC3-F1
#
_cell.length_a   1.000
_cell.length_b   1.000
_cell.length_c   1.000
_cell.angle_alpha   90.00
_cell.angle_beta   90.00
_cell.angle_gamma   90.00
#
_symmetry.space_group_name_H-M   'P 1'
#
loop_
_entity.id
_entity.type
_entity.pdbx_description
1 polymer ?
#
loop_
_entity_poly.entity_id
_entity_poly.type
_entity_poly.pdbx_seq_one_letter_code
_entity_poly.pdbx_strand_id
1 'polypeptide(L)'
;MVSVEGLTKLVDPSQLTDDFEGSLEYNHEEWMDLRVALEEFMGSAVHLLSRLEDLQELLAKKEFPVDVEGSRRLIDEHTQLKKKVMKAPVEELDREGQRLLQCIRSSDGFSGRNCISGSADFQSVVPKIASLLDKLHSTRQHLHQMWHVRKLKLDQCFQLRLFEQDAEKVSDQAQRSRNIHNKTISAELISELKIFMSIEIFYGLLSLTRGYKRAN
;
A
#
# COMPACT_ATOMS: atom_id res chain seq x y z
N MET A 1 -6.30 -29.22 -57.93
CA MET A 1 -5.14 -29.59 -57.08
C MET A 1 -3.96 -28.78 -57.57
N VAL A 2 -3.30 -28.01 -56.71
CA VAL A 2 -2.10 -27.24 -57.08
C VAL A 2 -0.93 -28.23 -57.11
N SER A 3 -0.17 -28.30 -58.20
CA SER A 3 1.04 -29.14 -58.23
C SER A 3 2.16 -28.48 -57.42
N VAL A 4 3.12 -29.26 -56.93
CA VAL A 4 4.27 -28.76 -56.16
C VAL A 4 5.05 -27.71 -56.98
N GLU A 5 5.17 -27.89 -58.31
CA GLU A 5 5.81 -26.88 -59.18
C GLU A 5 5.02 -25.57 -59.33
N GLY A 6 3.75 -25.53 -58.94
CA GLY A 6 2.92 -24.32 -58.91
C GLY A 6 3.04 -23.54 -57.61
N LEU A 7 3.55 -24.16 -56.53
CA LEU A 7 3.58 -23.59 -55.19
C LEU A 7 4.58 -22.44 -55.07
N THR A 8 5.77 -22.61 -55.65
CA THR A 8 6.86 -21.61 -55.68
C THR A 8 6.51 -20.36 -56.49
N LYS A 9 5.45 -20.40 -57.30
CA LYS A 9 4.91 -19.23 -58.01
C LYS A 9 3.97 -18.38 -57.16
N LEU A 10 3.50 -18.92 -56.03
CA LEU A 10 2.51 -18.32 -55.14
C LEU A 10 3.08 -18.02 -53.74
N VAL A 11 4.09 -18.78 -53.32
CA VAL A 11 4.73 -18.69 -52.00
C VAL A 11 6.23 -18.60 -52.20
N ASP A 12 6.87 -17.67 -51.48
CA ASP A 12 8.32 -17.54 -51.49
C ASP A 12 8.98 -18.84 -51.00
N PRO A 13 9.96 -19.41 -51.72
CA PRO A 13 10.65 -20.63 -51.31
C PRO A 13 11.27 -20.56 -49.89
N SER A 14 11.58 -19.36 -49.38
CA SER A 14 12.06 -19.17 -48.00
C SER A 14 11.02 -19.44 -46.91
N GLN A 15 9.74 -19.58 -47.27
CA GLN A 15 8.64 -19.91 -46.36
C GLN A 15 8.22 -21.38 -46.46
N LEU A 16 8.83 -22.14 -47.36
CA LEU A 16 8.54 -23.54 -47.59
C LEU A 16 9.61 -24.42 -46.93
N THR A 17 9.21 -25.53 -46.33
CA THR A 17 10.15 -26.53 -45.80
C THR A 17 10.78 -27.34 -46.94
N ASP A 18 11.85 -28.08 -46.65
CA ASP A 18 12.58 -28.89 -47.63
C ASP A 18 11.67 -29.90 -48.38
N ASP A 19 10.66 -30.44 -47.70
CA ASP A 19 9.62 -31.31 -48.27
C ASP A 19 8.85 -30.69 -49.46
N PHE A 20 8.90 -29.36 -49.60
CA PHE A 20 8.24 -28.57 -50.64
C PHE A 20 9.23 -27.76 -51.49
N GLU A 21 10.48 -28.20 -51.60
CA GLU A 21 11.56 -27.50 -52.34
C GLU A 21 11.86 -26.09 -51.80
N GLY A 22 11.67 -25.88 -50.50
CA GLY A 22 11.94 -24.61 -49.84
C GLY A 22 13.22 -24.58 -49.00
N SER A 23 13.52 -23.40 -48.44
CA SER A 23 14.71 -23.17 -47.61
C SER A 23 14.39 -22.82 -46.16
N LEU A 24 13.15 -23.06 -45.70
CA LEU A 24 12.75 -22.83 -44.32
C LEU A 24 13.23 -23.99 -43.44
N GLU A 25 14.14 -23.69 -42.52
CA GLU A 25 14.53 -24.60 -41.45
C GLU A 25 13.44 -24.63 -40.36
N TYR A 26 12.44 -25.50 -40.54
CA TYR A 26 11.37 -25.71 -39.57
C TYR A 26 11.68 -26.85 -38.60
N ASN A 27 11.66 -26.55 -37.30
CA ASN A 27 11.72 -27.54 -36.22
C ASN A 27 10.41 -27.51 -35.41
N HIS A 28 9.66 -28.62 -35.47
CA HIS A 28 8.37 -28.72 -34.78
C HIS A 28 8.49 -28.69 -33.25
N GLU A 29 9.53 -29.33 -32.69
CA GLU A 29 9.73 -29.39 -31.23
C GLU A 29 10.02 -28.00 -30.68
N GLU A 30 10.95 -27.27 -31.30
CA GLU A 30 11.25 -25.88 -30.90
C GLU A 30 10.02 -24.96 -31.03
N TRP A 31 9.14 -25.23 -32.02
CA TRP A 31 7.96 -24.41 -32.27
C TRP A 31 6.94 -24.61 -31.16
N MET A 32 6.75 -25.87 -30.77
CA MET A 32 5.90 -26.22 -29.64
C MET A 32 6.45 -25.65 -28.33
N ASP A 33 7.76 -25.78 -28.09
CA ASP A 33 8.39 -25.26 -26.87
C ASP A 33 8.23 -23.73 -26.75
N LEU A 34 8.44 -22.99 -27.84
CA LEU A 34 8.23 -21.55 -27.86
C LEU A 34 6.76 -21.18 -27.65
N ARG A 35 5.85 -21.90 -28.29
CA ARG A 35 4.39 -21.72 -28.15
C ARG A 35 3.96 -21.93 -26.70
N VAL A 36 4.41 -23.00 -26.06
CA VAL A 36 4.11 -23.33 -24.66
C VAL A 36 4.65 -22.25 -23.73
N ALA A 37 5.93 -21.89 -23.86
CA ALA A 37 6.55 -20.84 -23.04
C ALA A 37 5.82 -19.49 -23.16
N LEU A 38 5.40 -19.14 -24.37
CA LEU A 38 4.58 -17.94 -24.62
C LEU A 38 3.23 -18.00 -23.89
N GLU A 39 2.50 -19.11 -24.01
CA GLU A 39 1.17 -19.26 -23.38
C GLU A 39 1.28 -19.23 -21.85
N GLU A 40 2.28 -19.90 -21.28
CA GLU A 40 2.58 -19.87 -19.85
C GLU A 40 2.93 -18.46 -19.37
N PHE A 41 3.77 -17.74 -20.10
CA PHE A 41 4.09 -16.34 -19.81
C PHE A 41 2.84 -15.47 -19.84
N MET A 42 2.03 -15.55 -20.89
CA MET A 42 0.82 -14.75 -21.07
C MET A 42 -0.17 -14.99 -19.92
N GLY A 43 -0.42 -16.27 -19.59
CA GLY A 43 -1.30 -16.64 -18.47
C GLY A 43 -0.78 -16.12 -17.13
N SER A 44 0.51 -16.30 -16.88
CA SER A 44 1.16 -15.83 -15.65
C SER A 44 1.13 -14.31 -15.52
N ALA A 45 1.39 -13.58 -16.62
CA ALA A 45 1.41 -12.13 -16.65
C ALA A 45 0.03 -11.53 -16.37
N VAL A 46 -1.02 -12.06 -17.01
CA VAL A 46 -2.40 -11.62 -16.79
C VAL A 46 -2.83 -11.91 -15.36
N HIS A 47 -2.56 -13.11 -14.84
CA HIS A 47 -2.89 -13.47 -13.47
C HIS A 47 -2.18 -12.58 -12.45
N LEU A 48 -0.88 -12.31 -12.66
CA LEU A 48 -0.12 -11.42 -11.78
C LEU A 48 -0.65 -9.98 -11.84
N LEU A 49 -0.97 -9.48 -13.03
CA LEU A 49 -1.52 -8.14 -13.21
C LEU A 49 -2.84 -7.98 -12.45
N SER A 50 -3.77 -8.92 -12.59
CA SER A 50 -5.04 -8.92 -11.85
C SER A 50 -4.82 -8.90 -10.34
N ARG A 51 -3.87 -9.69 -9.82
CA ARG A 51 -3.53 -9.65 -8.40
C ARG A 51 -2.95 -8.31 -7.95
N LEU A 52 -2.17 -7.64 -8.80
CA LEU A 52 -1.65 -6.30 -8.49
C LEU A 52 -2.78 -5.25 -8.49
N GLU A 53 -3.76 -5.37 -9.38
CA GLU A 53 -4.95 -4.51 -9.44
C GLU A 53 -5.83 -4.67 -8.18
N ASP A 54 -6.10 -5.91 -7.74
CA ASP A 54 -6.82 -6.18 -6.48
C ASP A 54 -6.16 -5.50 -5.27
N LEU A 55 -4.82 -5.46 -5.26
CA LEU A 55 -4.05 -4.80 -4.21
C LEU A 55 -4.17 -3.28 -4.28
N GLN A 56 -4.25 -2.71 -5.48
CA GLN A 56 -4.50 -1.28 -5.65
C GLN A 56 -5.86 -0.90 -5.06
N GLU A 57 -6.89 -1.69 -5.33
CA GLU A 57 -8.22 -1.49 -4.74
C GLU A 57 -8.20 -1.57 -3.21
N LEU A 58 -7.49 -2.56 -2.65
CA LEU A 58 -7.34 -2.70 -1.21
C LEU A 58 -6.62 -1.49 -0.59
N LEU A 59 -5.57 -0.99 -1.22
CA LEU A 59 -4.84 0.21 -0.76
C LEU A 59 -5.65 1.50 -0.95
N ALA A 60 -6.60 1.54 -1.89
CA ALA A 60 -7.46 2.69 -2.14
C ALA A 60 -8.55 2.87 -1.05
N LYS A 61 -8.89 1.82 -0.30
CA LYS A 61 -9.89 1.89 0.78
C LYS A 61 -9.49 2.93 1.83
N LYS A 62 -10.34 3.93 2.05
CA LYS A 62 -10.10 5.02 3.01
C LYS A 62 -10.68 4.68 4.38
N GLU A 63 -10.00 3.82 5.10
CA GLU A 63 -10.30 3.54 6.51
C GLU A 63 -9.40 4.42 7.38
N PHE A 64 -10.02 5.14 8.32
CA PHE A 64 -9.30 5.98 9.27
C PHE A 64 -9.47 5.41 10.68
N PRO A 65 -8.37 5.27 11.43
CA PRO A 65 -8.42 4.73 12.78
C PRO A 65 -9.11 5.70 13.75
N VAL A 66 -9.90 5.16 14.67
CA VAL A 66 -10.62 5.94 15.69
C VAL A 66 -9.74 6.25 16.91
N ASP A 67 -8.76 5.39 17.19
CA ASP A 67 -7.85 5.52 18.34
C ASP A 67 -6.40 5.11 17.98
N VAL A 68 -5.50 5.18 18.97
CA VAL A 68 -4.07 4.85 18.83
C VAL A 68 -3.88 3.37 18.49
N GLU A 69 -4.70 2.49 19.05
CA GLU A 69 -4.59 1.03 18.88
C GLU A 69 -5.05 0.59 17.48
N GLY A 70 -6.16 1.13 16.99
CA GLY A 70 -6.63 0.94 15.61
C GLY A 70 -5.63 1.48 14.59
N SER A 71 -4.98 2.62 14.90
CA SER A 71 -3.91 3.16 14.06
C SER A 71 -2.74 2.19 13.97
N ARG A 72 -2.33 1.61 15.09
CA ARG A 72 -1.24 0.61 15.15
C ARG A 72 -1.57 -0.65 14.37
N ARG A 73 -2.79 -1.19 14.54
CA ARG A 73 -3.26 -2.36 13.78
C ARG A 73 -3.22 -2.12 12.27
N LEU A 74 -3.73 -0.98 11.80
CA LEU A 74 -3.71 -0.64 10.37
C LEU A 74 -2.28 -0.49 9.82
N ILE A 75 -1.32 0.02 10.62
CA ILE A 75 0.10 0.09 10.26
C ILE A 75 0.71 -1.31 10.14
N ASP A 76 0.37 -2.22 11.07
CA ASP A 76 0.86 -3.59 11.06
C ASP A 76 0.30 -4.38 9.86
N GLU A 77 -1.01 -4.28 9.61
CA GLU A 77 -1.68 -4.88 8.45
C GLU A 77 -1.07 -4.38 7.14
N HIS A 78 -0.86 -3.06 7.03
CA HIS A 78 -0.14 -2.46 5.91
C HIS A 78 1.24 -3.13 5.76
N THR A 79 2.06 -3.10 6.80
CA THR A 79 3.41 -3.68 6.78
C THR A 79 3.43 -5.15 6.37
N GLN A 80 2.47 -5.95 6.83
CA GLN A 80 2.34 -7.36 6.45
C GLN A 80 1.96 -7.54 4.98
N LEU A 81 0.99 -6.75 4.50
CA LEU A 81 0.58 -6.77 3.10
C LEU A 81 1.77 -6.39 2.20
N LYS A 82 2.60 -5.41 2.59
CA LYS A 82 3.80 -5.01 1.83
C LYS A 82 4.71 -6.21 1.56
N LYS A 83 4.96 -6.99 2.61
CA LYS A 83 5.86 -8.16 2.55
C LYS A 83 5.33 -9.24 1.61
N LYS A 84 4.01 -9.45 1.56
CA LYS A 84 3.39 -10.42 0.64
C LYS A 84 3.52 -9.97 -0.81
N VAL A 85 3.34 -8.67 -1.06
CA VAL A 85 3.44 -8.08 -2.41
C VAL A 85 4.87 -8.05 -2.93
N MET A 86 5.85 -7.69 -2.10
CA MET A 86 7.26 -7.65 -2.51
C MET A 86 7.85 -9.02 -2.87
N LYS A 87 7.13 -10.12 -2.58
CA LYS A 87 7.50 -11.48 -2.99
C LYS A 87 6.85 -11.91 -4.31
N ALA A 88 6.06 -11.05 -4.93
CA ALA A 88 5.46 -11.36 -6.23
C ALA A 88 6.56 -11.51 -7.30
N PRO A 89 6.49 -12.51 -8.18
CA PRO A 89 7.57 -12.85 -9.11
C PRO A 89 7.61 -11.94 -10.35
N VAL A 90 7.50 -10.62 -10.17
CA VAL A 90 7.47 -9.66 -11.30
C VAL A 90 8.78 -9.71 -12.08
N GLU A 91 9.91 -9.82 -11.38
CA GLU A 91 11.25 -9.88 -11.97
C GLU A 91 11.51 -11.20 -12.72
N GLU A 92 10.87 -12.30 -12.31
CA GLU A 92 10.93 -13.56 -13.04
C GLU A 92 10.17 -13.46 -14.36
N LEU A 93 8.95 -12.94 -14.30
CA LEU A 93 8.14 -12.72 -15.50
C LEU A 93 8.79 -11.72 -16.46
N ASP A 94 9.46 -10.69 -15.94
CA ASP A 94 10.22 -9.77 -16.79
C ASP A 94 11.33 -10.50 -17.54
N ARG A 95 12.16 -11.28 -16.85
CA ARG A 95 13.22 -12.07 -17.50
C ARG A 95 12.66 -13.01 -18.57
N GLU A 96 11.57 -13.70 -18.26
CA GLU A 96 10.93 -14.62 -19.20
C GLU A 96 10.36 -13.90 -20.42
N GLY A 97 9.67 -12.76 -20.21
CA GLY A 97 9.17 -11.94 -21.29
C GLY A 97 10.28 -11.36 -22.18
N GLN A 98 11.39 -10.89 -21.60
CA GLN A 98 12.55 -10.43 -22.35
C GLN A 98 13.20 -11.56 -23.15
N ARG A 99 13.31 -12.77 -22.56
CA ARG A 99 13.82 -13.97 -23.24
C ARG A 99 12.95 -14.32 -24.44
N LEU A 100 11.63 -14.35 -24.28
CA LEU A 100 10.69 -14.61 -25.38
C LEU A 100 10.79 -13.55 -26.48
N LEU A 101 10.86 -12.26 -26.13
CA LEU A 101 11.06 -11.18 -27.09
C LEU A 101 12.37 -11.33 -27.86
N GLN A 102 13.44 -11.71 -27.19
CA GLN A 102 14.73 -11.97 -27.83
C GLN A 102 14.64 -13.17 -28.76
N CYS A 103 14.08 -14.30 -28.32
CA CYS A 103 13.91 -15.49 -29.14
C CYS A 103 13.11 -15.20 -30.42
N ILE A 104 12.02 -14.42 -30.33
CA ILE A 104 11.19 -14.08 -31.50
C ILE A 104 11.89 -13.09 -32.43
N ARG A 105 12.67 -12.13 -31.90
CA ARG A 105 13.38 -11.10 -32.70
C ARG A 105 14.72 -11.56 -33.27
N SER A 106 15.40 -12.51 -32.62
CA SER A 106 16.72 -13.03 -33.05
C SER A 106 16.64 -14.03 -34.21
N SER A 107 15.47 -14.14 -34.84
CA SER A 107 15.24 -14.75 -36.15
C SER A 107 16.18 -14.24 -37.26
N ASP A 108 16.83 -13.10 -37.04
CA ASP A 108 17.75 -12.47 -37.99
C ASP A 108 19.19 -13.01 -37.82
N GLY A 109 19.38 -14.31 -38.02
CA GLY A 109 20.60 -14.90 -38.59
C GLY A 109 21.93 -14.85 -37.83
N PHE A 110 22.02 -14.55 -36.51
CA PHE A 110 23.34 -14.49 -35.85
C PHE A 110 23.46 -15.03 -34.42
N SER A 111 22.61 -15.94 -33.95
CA SER A 111 22.87 -16.62 -32.67
C SER A 111 22.42 -18.08 -32.69
N GLY A 112 23.40 -18.98 -32.71
CA GLY A 112 23.22 -20.44 -32.71
C GLY A 112 22.69 -21.01 -31.40
N ARG A 113 21.47 -20.65 -31.01
CA ARG A 113 20.70 -21.33 -29.94
C ARG A 113 19.20 -21.25 -30.21
N ASN A 114 18.60 -22.36 -30.63
CA ASN A 114 17.21 -22.76 -30.30
C ASN A 114 16.06 -21.76 -30.58
N CYS A 115 16.22 -20.82 -31.52
CA CYS A 115 15.13 -19.91 -31.88
C CYS A 115 14.80 -20.01 -33.37
N ILE A 116 13.55 -20.39 -33.63
CA ILE A 116 12.97 -20.54 -34.96
C ILE A 116 12.86 -19.18 -35.63
N SER A 117 13.07 -19.16 -36.94
CA SER A 117 12.72 -18.04 -37.79
C SER A 117 11.29 -17.59 -37.51
N GLY A 118 11.12 -16.36 -37.02
CA GLY A 118 9.89 -15.85 -36.46
C GLY A 118 8.74 -15.92 -37.45
N SER A 119 7.94 -16.99 -37.36
CA SER A 119 6.72 -17.11 -38.13
C SER A 119 5.85 -15.87 -37.87
N ALA A 120 5.11 -15.42 -38.89
CA ALA A 120 4.30 -14.21 -38.81
C ALA A 120 3.38 -14.19 -37.56
N ASP A 121 2.96 -15.37 -37.11
CA ASP A 121 2.16 -15.57 -35.90
C ASP A 121 2.89 -15.10 -34.63
N PHE A 122 4.17 -15.43 -34.44
CA PHE A 122 4.93 -15.00 -33.28
C PHE A 122 5.32 -13.52 -33.34
N GLN A 123 5.60 -12.98 -34.52
CA GLN A 123 5.84 -11.55 -34.67
C GLN A 123 4.60 -10.72 -34.27
N SER A 124 3.39 -11.23 -34.54
CA SER A 124 2.14 -10.57 -34.18
C SER A 124 1.92 -10.42 -32.66
N VAL A 125 2.56 -11.26 -31.84
CA VAL A 125 2.42 -11.23 -30.37
C VAL A 125 3.49 -10.41 -29.66
N VAL A 126 4.60 -10.06 -30.33
CA VAL A 126 5.67 -9.21 -29.78
C VAL A 126 5.13 -7.91 -29.14
N PRO A 127 4.22 -7.15 -29.79
CA PRO A 127 3.64 -5.95 -29.17
C PRO A 127 2.82 -6.26 -27.92
N LYS A 128 2.17 -7.43 -27.87
CA LYS A 128 1.35 -7.85 -26.73
C LYS A 128 2.23 -8.20 -25.52
N ILE A 129 3.32 -8.92 -25.73
CA ILE A 129 4.31 -9.25 -24.69
C ILE A 129 4.89 -7.96 -24.10
N ALA A 130 5.36 -7.05 -24.96
CA ALA A 130 5.91 -5.76 -24.53
C ALA A 130 4.87 -4.94 -23.73
N SER A 131 3.63 -4.86 -24.21
CA SER A 131 2.56 -4.14 -23.50
C SER A 131 2.24 -4.76 -22.13
N LEU A 132 2.26 -6.08 -22.00
CA LEU A 132 2.04 -6.74 -20.71
C LEU A 132 3.17 -6.45 -19.72
N LEU A 133 4.43 -6.48 -20.17
CA LEU A 133 5.57 -6.10 -19.35
C LEU A 133 5.46 -4.64 -18.90
N ASP A 134 5.15 -3.72 -19.80
CA ASP A 134 4.96 -2.30 -19.48
C ASP A 134 3.84 -2.09 -18.47
N LYS A 135 2.71 -2.78 -18.63
CA LYS A 135 1.59 -2.75 -17.66
C LYS A 135 2.02 -3.29 -16.30
N LEU A 136 2.69 -4.44 -16.24
CA LEU A 136 3.19 -5.00 -14.98
C LEU A 136 4.12 -4.03 -14.26
N HIS A 137 5.06 -3.42 -14.97
CA HIS A 137 5.97 -2.42 -14.41
C HIS A 137 5.23 -1.17 -13.93
N SER A 138 4.34 -0.63 -14.74
CA SER A 138 3.54 0.56 -14.42
C SER A 138 2.66 0.32 -13.20
N THR A 139 1.92 -0.79 -13.16
CA THR A 139 1.06 -1.18 -12.05
C THR A 139 1.87 -1.41 -10.78
N ARG A 140 3.04 -2.07 -10.85
CA ARG A 140 3.96 -2.23 -9.72
C ARG A 140 4.45 -0.87 -9.19
N GLN A 141 4.90 0.01 -10.07
CA GLN A 141 5.39 1.34 -9.69
C GLN A 141 4.28 2.18 -9.05
N HIS A 142 3.08 2.15 -9.63
CA HIS A 142 1.92 2.83 -9.07
C HIS A 142 1.57 2.30 -7.68
N LEU A 143 1.59 0.97 -7.51
CA LEU A 143 1.36 0.33 -6.22
C LEU A 143 2.39 0.79 -5.17
N HIS A 144 3.67 0.91 -5.54
CA HIS A 144 4.70 1.48 -4.65
C HIS A 144 4.42 2.92 -4.24
N GLN A 145 3.91 3.76 -5.15
CA GLN A 145 3.54 5.14 -4.84
C GLN A 145 2.33 5.20 -3.89
N MET A 146 1.26 4.47 -4.20
CA MET A 146 0.08 4.35 -3.33
C MET A 146 0.47 3.86 -1.94
N TRP A 147 1.39 2.90 -1.87
CA TRP A 147 1.94 2.36 -0.64
C TRP A 147 2.58 3.45 0.22
N HIS A 148 3.46 4.24 -0.39
CA HIS A 148 4.19 5.31 0.28
C HIS A 148 3.24 6.37 0.82
N VAL A 149 2.27 6.79 0.00
CA VAL A 149 1.25 7.77 0.41
C VAL A 149 0.38 7.23 1.54
N ARG A 150 -0.06 5.97 1.46
CA ARG A 150 -0.86 5.34 2.53
C ARG A 150 -0.08 5.24 3.83
N LYS A 151 1.22 4.88 3.77
CA LYS A 151 2.09 4.86 4.95
C LYS A 151 2.12 6.22 5.62
N LEU A 152 2.40 7.27 4.86
CA LEU A 152 2.49 8.63 5.38
C LEU A 152 1.18 9.05 6.08
N LYS A 153 0.04 8.73 5.47
CA LYS A 153 -1.28 9.02 6.07
C LYS A 153 -1.52 8.25 7.36
N LEU A 154 -1.18 6.96 7.41
CA LEU A 154 -1.31 6.16 8.63
C LEU A 154 -0.40 6.70 9.75
N ASP A 155 0.84 7.07 9.41
CA ASP A 155 1.77 7.68 10.35
C ASP A 155 1.22 9.02 10.88
N GLN A 156 0.66 9.87 10.02
CA GLN A 156 0.00 11.12 10.41
C GLN A 156 -1.21 10.89 11.32
N CYS A 157 -2.08 9.94 10.97
CA CYS A 157 -3.23 9.59 11.81
C CYS A 157 -2.78 9.09 13.18
N PHE A 158 -1.76 8.23 13.24
CA PHE A 158 -1.20 7.74 14.49
C PHE A 158 -0.67 8.88 15.37
N GLN A 159 0.11 9.82 14.79
CA GLN A 159 0.61 10.99 15.51
C GLN A 159 -0.53 11.90 16.01
N LEU A 160 -1.57 12.10 15.20
CA LEU A 160 -2.74 12.86 15.62
C LEU A 160 -3.43 12.20 16.82
N ARG A 161 -3.61 10.88 16.81
CA ARG A 161 -4.23 10.14 17.93
C ARG A 161 -3.39 10.20 19.21
N LEU A 162 -2.06 10.16 19.10
CA LEU A 162 -1.18 10.38 20.25
C LEU A 162 -1.35 11.79 20.82
N PHE A 163 -1.35 12.80 19.95
CA PHE A 163 -1.54 14.18 20.34
C PHE A 163 -2.90 14.40 21.05
N GLU A 164 -3.98 13.86 20.50
CA GLU A 164 -5.31 13.92 21.10
C GLU A 164 -5.33 13.29 22.50
N GLN A 165 -4.73 12.10 22.65
CA GLN A 165 -4.63 11.42 23.94
C GLN A 165 -3.83 12.24 24.97
N ASP A 166 -2.75 12.88 24.56
CA ASP A 166 -1.93 13.69 25.45
C ASP A 166 -2.61 15.03 25.81
N ALA A 167 -3.32 15.65 24.86
CA ALA A 167 -4.12 16.84 25.11
C ALA A 167 -5.26 16.55 26.11
N GLU A 168 -5.91 15.40 26.01
CA GLU A 168 -6.93 14.95 26.95
C GLU A 168 -6.36 14.80 28.37
N LYS A 169 -5.20 14.15 28.53
CA LYS A 169 -4.52 14.03 29.83
C LYS A 169 -4.19 15.39 30.45
N VAL A 170 -3.69 16.33 29.65
CA VAL A 170 -3.35 17.68 30.12
C VAL A 170 -4.60 18.45 30.55
N SER A 171 -5.68 18.35 29.77
CA SER A 171 -6.98 18.97 30.10
C SER A 171 -7.52 18.44 31.43
N ASP A 172 -7.50 17.12 31.60
CA ASP A 172 -7.88 16.43 32.83
C ASP A 172 -7.06 16.89 34.04
N GLN A 173 -5.74 17.00 33.87
CA GLN A 173 -4.85 17.47 34.92
C GLN A 173 -5.12 18.93 35.28
N ALA A 174 -5.32 19.81 34.29
CA ALA A 174 -5.65 21.21 34.52
C ALA A 174 -6.98 21.36 35.29
N GLN A 175 -7.99 20.57 34.93
CA GLN A 175 -9.28 20.57 35.62
C GLN A 175 -9.16 20.09 37.07
N ARG A 176 -8.37 19.03 37.33
CA ARG A 176 -8.10 18.55 38.70
C ARG A 176 -7.41 19.62 39.54
N SER A 177 -6.36 20.26 39.02
CA SER A 177 -5.65 21.34 39.71
C SER A 177 -6.55 22.53 40.04
N ARG A 178 -7.39 22.95 39.08
CA ARG A 178 -8.36 24.03 39.28
C ARG A 178 -9.37 23.69 40.37
N ASN A 179 -9.89 22.46 40.38
CA ASN A 179 -10.83 21.99 41.39
C ASN A 179 -10.20 21.95 42.79
N ILE A 180 -8.93 21.54 42.90
CA ILE A 180 -8.19 21.56 44.16
C ILE A 180 -8.01 23.00 44.65
N HIS A 181 -7.53 23.90 43.79
CA HIS A 181 -7.32 25.31 44.12
C HIS A 181 -8.59 25.99 44.62
N ASN A 182 -9.72 25.79 43.92
CA ASN A 182 -11.02 26.35 44.31
C ASN A 182 -11.48 25.84 45.68
N LYS A 183 -11.23 24.55 45.99
CA LYS A 183 -11.52 23.98 47.31
C LYS A 183 -10.64 24.58 48.41
N THR A 184 -9.36 24.80 48.13
CA THR A 184 -8.43 25.41 49.09
C THR A 184 -8.85 26.84 49.43
N ILE A 185 -9.14 27.68 48.43
CA ILE A 185 -9.62 29.06 48.67
C ILE A 185 -10.92 29.06 49.49
N SER A 186 -11.86 28.17 49.15
CA SER A 186 -13.11 28.05 49.91
C SER A 186 -12.85 27.69 51.38
N ALA A 187 -11.93 26.77 51.64
CA ALA A 187 -11.57 26.38 53.01
C ALA A 187 -10.89 27.51 53.80
N GLU A 188 -10.03 28.30 53.15
CA GLU A 188 -9.40 29.50 53.73
C GLU A 188 -10.45 30.56 54.09
N LEU A 189 -11.32 30.92 53.14
CA LEU A 189 -12.40 31.89 53.36
C LEU A 189 -13.37 31.45 54.49
N ILE A 190 -13.71 30.17 54.55
CA ILE A 190 -14.53 29.62 55.64
C ILE A 190 -13.81 29.76 56.99
N SER A 191 -12.50 29.52 57.01
CA SER A 191 -11.69 29.64 58.22
C SER A 191 -11.60 31.10 58.68
N GLU A 192 -11.40 32.04 57.76
CA GLU A 192 -11.45 33.49 58.03
C GLU A 192 -12.80 33.92 58.59
N LEU A 193 -13.91 33.52 57.94
CA LEU A 193 -15.26 33.83 58.43
C LEU A 193 -15.51 33.29 59.84
N LYS A 194 -15.06 32.08 60.13
CA LYS A 194 -15.15 31.49 61.49
C LYS A 194 -14.36 32.31 62.52
N ILE A 195 -13.18 32.80 62.15
CA ILE A 195 -12.37 33.67 63.01
C ILE A 195 -13.11 34.98 63.26
N PHE A 196 -13.61 35.65 62.20
CA PHE A 196 -14.38 36.89 62.32
C PHE A 196 -15.61 36.74 63.23
N MET A 197 -16.41 35.69 63.02
CA MET A 197 -17.57 35.41 63.88
C MET A 197 -17.17 35.17 65.34
N SER A 198 -16.09 34.42 65.59
CA SER A 198 -15.62 34.15 66.95
C SER A 198 -15.19 35.43 67.68
N ILE A 199 -14.51 36.32 66.96
CA ILE A 199 -14.10 37.63 67.45
C ILE A 199 -15.34 38.48 67.79
N GLU A 200 -16.31 38.55 66.87
CA GLU A 200 -17.53 39.33 67.05
C GLU A 200 -18.37 38.85 68.23
N ILE A 201 -18.54 37.52 68.39
CA ILE A 201 -19.19 36.91 69.55
C ILE A 201 -18.46 37.29 70.85
N PHE A 202 -17.13 37.23 70.87
CA PHE A 202 -16.34 37.58 72.05
C PHE A 202 -16.54 39.05 72.46
N TYR A 203 -16.47 39.98 71.50
CA TYR A 203 -16.72 41.40 71.77
C TYR A 203 -18.17 41.67 72.22
N GLY A 204 -19.15 40.96 71.63
CA GLY A 204 -20.54 40.99 72.07
C GLY A 204 -20.70 40.58 73.54
N LEU A 205 -20.13 39.44 73.94
CA LEU A 205 -20.16 38.97 75.33
C LEU A 205 -19.43 39.92 76.30
N LEU A 206 -18.31 40.51 75.88
CA LEU A 206 -17.56 41.48 76.68
C LEU A 206 -18.35 42.77 76.94
N SER A 207 -19.11 43.24 75.94
CA SER A 207 -19.95 44.42 76.08
C SER A 207 -21.12 44.21 77.05
N LEU A 208 -21.76 43.03 77.01
CA LEU A 208 -22.81 42.63 77.94
C LEU A 208 -22.31 42.54 79.39
N THR A 209 -21.14 41.94 79.61
CA THR A 209 -20.54 41.81 80.95
C THR A 209 -20.11 43.17 81.53
N ARG A 210 -19.63 44.11 80.71
CA ARG A 210 -19.37 45.49 81.12
C ARG A 210 -20.65 46.28 81.44
N GLY A 211 -21.71 46.07 80.68
CA GLY A 211 -23.03 46.66 80.96
C GLY A 211 -23.59 46.19 82.30
N TYR A 212 -23.48 44.89 82.59
CA TYR A 212 -23.93 44.30 83.85
C TYR A 212 -23.17 44.84 85.08
N LYS A 213 -21.85 45.04 84.98
CA LYS A 213 -21.01 45.63 86.05
C LYS A 213 -21.24 47.11 86.32
N ARG A 214 -21.92 47.85 85.43
CA ARG A 214 -22.28 49.26 85.63
C ARG A 214 -23.70 49.46 86.16
N ALA A 215 -24.56 48.45 86.02
CA ALA A 215 -25.97 48.51 86.39
C ALA A 215 -26.27 47.92 87.78
N ASN A 216 -25.30 47.24 88.39
CA ASN A 216 -25.27 46.80 89.80
C ASN A 216 -24.17 47.56 90.53
#